data_AF-A0A7C7MJS9-F1
#
_entry.id   AF-A0A7C7MJS9-F1
#
_cell.length_a   1.000
_cell.length_b   1.000
_cell.length_c   1.000
_cell.angle_alpha   90.00
_cell.angle_beta   90.00
_cell.angle_gamma   90.00
#
_symmetry.space_group_name_H-M   'P 1'
#
loop_
_entity.id
_entity.type
_entity.pdbx_description
1 polymer ?
#
loop_
_entity_poly.entity_id
_entity_poly.type
_entity_poly.pdbx_seq_one_letter_code
_entity_poly.pdbx_strand_id
1 'polypeptide(L)'
;MIATDGDPVSTIINGGNNGIVITVNISGSGLFTLDGFTIQNGLGDYLGGGILFEYDFVGIVNIKNNIIKDNYANTLGGGLYSWQATGSVSRNIFINNFCGGDGNAARLNVGGINFYNNTLWENDASLFVRSSDHRIINNIVWDNDDHEFIRVNENPTIEYNIVKNGYDGTGNISDDPQFYDPDNGDFRLGTSSPAIDAGDPDLDGDGEDYSTDEDDQDPDGTRMDIGAYTLQLYTIADARALDLGVAVTVEGVVTTHNGATSTTFYGIQDNTAGIRFYLGDTLLNFQLGDELRIAGTLTDYNSLLEILPGDASDIFVVSQNNPLPDYQLLTMQQYLANGESYESELIRFSDVGYMSGDWPVEGSSSGIVISDDEGATSLTMFLDSAPGYSWQAQPFDPFFVSGIADQYNDSYQIRPQDYHDFSTTIDAGFENSFRNINPDWQNLPTFWEWSEQGGLEFLSFHIEPNGAPVYESDSIFYSYDGSYSLKMWGQYSGGENMEGNIFQTYQGENALETWSKMKVDAQIMSHQDDWIGDGTNSVALFAKYFTDGWDFIASDYSAHYDGTFEWNIWHPMSLEFTVPEGAEIVQIGVTFFQADNDQPGAVYIDNLTAFQIPRNIDLSTSLEHIVHGDTGL
;
A
#
# COMPACT_ATOMS: atom_id res chain seq x y z
N MET A 1 -23.75 -34.48 -13.05
CA MET A 1 -23.41 -33.90 -14.36
C MET A 1 -22.32 -32.90 -14.10
N ILE A 2 -21.14 -33.10 -14.70
CA ILE A 2 -19.98 -32.22 -14.53
C ILE A 2 -19.49 -31.92 -15.95
N ALA A 3 -19.39 -30.64 -16.31
CA ALA A 3 -18.87 -30.23 -17.61
C ALA A 3 -17.36 -30.52 -17.67
N THR A 4 -16.87 -30.89 -18.86
CA THR A 4 -15.49 -31.36 -19.00
C THR A 4 -14.47 -30.23 -19.10
N ASP A 5 -14.91 -29.04 -19.50
CA ASP A 5 -14.12 -27.80 -19.59
C ASP A 5 -14.26 -26.94 -18.32
N GLY A 6 -15.27 -27.17 -17.48
CA GLY A 6 -15.51 -26.43 -16.24
C GLY A 6 -15.98 -25.00 -16.46
N ASP A 7 -16.19 -24.59 -17.72
CA ASP A 7 -16.66 -23.26 -18.10
C ASP A 7 -18.17 -23.30 -18.42
N PRO A 8 -19.03 -22.72 -17.56
CA PRO A 8 -20.46 -22.74 -17.79
C PRO A 8 -20.88 -21.99 -19.05
N VAL A 9 -20.07 -21.05 -19.58
CA VAL A 9 -20.41 -20.26 -20.78
C VAL A 9 -20.38 -21.13 -22.04
N SER A 10 -19.52 -22.14 -22.08
CA SER A 10 -19.32 -23.00 -23.26
C SER A 10 -20.19 -24.26 -23.28
N THR A 11 -20.65 -24.74 -22.11
CA THR A 11 -21.48 -25.96 -22.00
C THR A 11 -22.95 -25.65 -21.67
N ILE A 12 -23.81 -25.61 -22.70
CA ILE A 12 -25.22 -25.18 -22.58
C ILE A 12 -26.22 -26.35 -22.64
N ILE A 13 -27.16 -26.40 -21.70
CA ILE A 13 -28.37 -27.22 -21.73
C ILE A 13 -29.58 -26.29 -21.90
N ASN A 14 -30.26 -26.40 -23.03
CA ASN A 14 -31.31 -25.46 -23.44
C ASN A 14 -32.67 -26.15 -23.56
N GLY A 15 -33.68 -25.64 -22.86
CA GLY A 15 -35.07 -26.14 -22.92
C GLY A 15 -35.87 -25.69 -24.15
N GLY A 16 -35.37 -24.72 -24.91
CA GLY A 16 -35.98 -24.24 -26.16
C GLY A 16 -37.35 -23.61 -25.97
N ASN A 17 -37.63 -23.04 -24.79
CA ASN A 17 -38.92 -22.54 -24.34
C ASN A 17 -40.01 -23.62 -24.34
N ASN A 18 -39.62 -24.88 -24.09
CA ASN A 18 -40.53 -26.01 -24.14
C ASN A 18 -40.20 -27.04 -23.05
N GLY A 19 -40.96 -27.01 -21.96
CA GLY A 19 -40.77 -27.90 -20.83
C GLY A 19 -39.58 -27.53 -19.95
N ILE A 20 -39.40 -28.30 -18.89
CA ILE A 20 -38.36 -28.10 -17.86
C ILE A 20 -37.00 -28.56 -18.40
N VAL A 21 -35.93 -27.82 -18.14
CA VAL A 21 -34.58 -28.19 -18.64
C VAL A 21 -34.04 -29.44 -17.93
N ILE A 22 -34.09 -29.46 -16.60
CA ILE A 22 -33.65 -30.59 -15.78
C ILE A 22 -34.76 -30.98 -14.79
N THR A 23 -35.22 -32.23 -14.86
CA THR A 23 -36.11 -32.81 -13.86
C THR A 23 -35.41 -33.94 -13.12
N VAL A 24 -35.33 -33.82 -11.81
CA VAL A 24 -34.76 -34.84 -10.91
C VAL A 24 -35.91 -35.50 -10.16
N ASN A 25 -36.23 -36.72 -10.59
CA ASN A 25 -37.28 -37.56 -10.00
C ASN A 25 -36.66 -38.89 -9.54
N ILE A 26 -35.86 -38.82 -8.49
CA ILE A 26 -35.27 -40.00 -7.83
C ILE A 26 -36.14 -40.33 -6.63
N SER A 27 -36.71 -41.53 -6.60
CA SER A 27 -37.43 -42.03 -5.43
C SER A 27 -36.44 -42.58 -4.40
N GLY A 28 -36.42 -41.99 -3.20
CA GLY A 28 -35.52 -42.35 -2.10
C GLY A 28 -34.27 -41.45 -1.99
N SER A 29 -33.36 -41.79 -1.06
CA SER A 29 -32.14 -41.01 -0.83
C SER A 29 -31.14 -41.11 -1.97
N GLY A 30 -30.77 -39.98 -2.58
CA GLY A 30 -29.81 -39.91 -3.68
C GLY A 30 -28.96 -38.63 -3.64
N LEU A 31 -27.87 -38.63 -4.40
CA LEU A 31 -26.99 -37.47 -4.61
C LEU A 31 -27.17 -36.97 -6.04
N PHE A 32 -27.42 -35.67 -6.20
CA PHE A 32 -27.40 -34.99 -7.49
C PHE A 32 -26.30 -33.95 -7.51
N THR A 33 -25.44 -34.00 -8.53
CA THR A 33 -24.36 -33.02 -8.73
C THR A 33 -24.55 -32.33 -10.07
N LEU A 34 -24.41 -31.00 -10.12
CA LEU A 34 -24.41 -30.19 -11.33
C LEU A 34 -23.28 -29.17 -11.25
N ASP A 35 -22.35 -29.20 -12.20
CA ASP A 35 -21.13 -28.39 -12.18
C ASP A 35 -20.71 -27.95 -13.58
N GLY A 36 -20.60 -26.64 -13.82
CA GLY A 36 -20.05 -26.07 -15.05
C GLY A 36 -21.03 -25.97 -16.23
N PHE A 37 -22.34 -25.77 -16.00
CA PHE A 37 -23.32 -25.69 -17.09
C PHE A 37 -24.07 -24.35 -17.15
N THR A 38 -24.41 -23.92 -18.36
CA THR A 38 -25.52 -22.97 -18.57
C THR A 38 -26.85 -23.73 -18.71
N ILE A 39 -27.83 -23.42 -17.87
CA ILE A 39 -29.20 -23.96 -17.89
C ILE A 39 -30.17 -22.84 -18.31
N GLN A 40 -30.79 -22.96 -19.48
CA GLN A 40 -31.56 -21.83 -20.02
C GLN A 40 -32.81 -22.17 -20.84
N ASN A 41 -33.68 -21.16 -20.98
CA ASN A 41 -34.90 -21.19 -21.78
C ASN A 41 -35.82 -22.37 -21.43
N GLY A 42 -35.93 -22.70 -20.15
CA GLY A 42 -36.91 -23.65 -19.65
C GLY A 42 -38.30 -23.03 -19.53
N LEU A 43 -39.34 -23.83 -19.75
CA LEU A 43 -40.74 -23.45 -19.60
C LEU A 43 -41.50 -24.50 -18.78
N GLY A 44 -41.57 -24.29 -17.47
CA GLY A 44 -42.31 -25.13 -16.52
C GLY A 44 -43.80 -24.76 -16.48
N ASP A 45 -44.68 -25.73 -16.77
CA ASP A 45 -46.13 -25.54 -16.73
C ASP A 45 -46.66 -25.18 -15.33
N TYR A 46 -45.95 -25.56 -14.28
CA TYR A 46 -46.32 -25.28 -12.89
C TYR A 46 -45.11 -24.93 -12.03
N LEU A 47 -44.05 -25.75 -12.08
CA LEU A 47 -42.85 -25.62 -11.23
C LEU A 47 -41.57 -25.68 -12.07
N GLY A 48 -40.50 -25.04 -11.58
CA GLY A 48 -39.12 -25.39 -11.93
C GLY A 48 -38.81 -25.26 -13.41
N GLY A 49 -38.75 -24.05 -13.96
CA GLY A 49 -38.47 -23.85 -15.38
C GLY A 49 -37.10 -24.38 -15.79
N GLY A 50 -36.07 -24.03 -15.03
CA GLY A 50 -34.70 -24.50 -15.23
C GLY A 50 -34.50 -25.89 -14.62
N ILE A 51 -34.48 -25.96 -13.29
CA ILE A 51 -34.22 -27.17 -12.52
C ILE A 51 -35.39 -27.46 -11.58
N LEU A 52 -35.93 -28.67 -11.68
CA LEU A 52 -36.99 -29.18 -10.80
C LEU A 52 -36.52 -30.41 -10.02
N PHE A 53 -36.48 -30.31 -8.69
CA PHE A 53 -36.50 -31.48 -7.80
C PHE A 53 -37.95 -31.78 -7.40
N GLU A 54 -38.45 -32.93 -7.84
CA GLU A 54 -39.85 -33.32 -7.65
C GLU A 54 -40.20 -33.63 -6.19
N TYR A 55 -41.52 -33.70 -5.89
CA TYR A 55 -42.05 -33.93 -4.55
C TYR A 55 -41.52 -35.19 -3.86
N ASP A 56 -41.29 -36.26 -4.61
CA ASP A 56 -40.81 -37.54 -4.08
C ASP A 56 -39.28 -37.58 -3.91
N PHE A 57 -38.57 -36.53 -4.34
CA PHE A 57 -37.14 -36.40 -4.13
C PHE A 57 -36.84 -36.05 -2.67
N VAL A 58 -35.96 -36.84 -2.05
CA VAL A 58 -35.39 -36.56 -0.74
C VAL A 58 -33.91 -36.89 -0.84
N GLY A 59 -33.03 -35.90 -1.02
CA GLY A 59 -31.62 -36.17 -1.31
C GLY A 59 -30.66 -35.02 -1.03
N ILE A 60 -29.39 -35.28 -1.32
CA ILE A 60 -28.31 -34.29 -1.27
C ILE A 60 -28.14 -33.70 -2.67
N VAL A 61 -28.04 -32.37 -2.76
CA VAL A 61 -27.75 -31.65 -3.99
C VAL A 61 -26.41 -30.92 -3.85
N ASN A 62 -25.59 -30.98 -4.88
CA ASN A 62 -24.35 -30.21 -5.01
C ASN A 62 -24.41 -29.49 -6.36
N ILE A 63 -24.90 -28.26 -6.37
CA ILE A 63 -25.07 -27.45 -7.59
C ILE A 63 -24.09 -26.30 -7.53
N LYS A 64 -23.06 -26.29 -8.38
CA LYS A 64 -22.06 -25.24 -8.35
C LYS A 64 -21.54 -24.79 -9.70
N ASN A 65 -21.01 -23.58 -9.79
CA ASN A 65 -20.38 -23.07 -11.02
C ASN A 65 -21.30 -23.18 -12.25
N ASN A 66 -22.58 -22.80 -12.11
CA ASN A 66 -23.55 -22.84 -13.20
C ASN A 66 -24.09 -21.43 -13.49
N ILE A 67 -24.52 -21.22 -14.73
CA ILE A 67 -25.33 -20.06 -15.13
C ILE A 67 -26.77 -20.54 -15.36
N ILE A 68 -27.71 -20.12 -14.53
CA ILE A 68 -29.13 -20.51 -14.62
C ILE A 68 -29.90 -19.27 -15.07
N LYS A 69 -30.31 -19.23 -16.35
CA LYS A 69 -30.87 -18.00 -16.91
C LYS A 69 -32.06 -18.16 -17.84
N ASP A 70 -32.88 -17.13 -17.93
CA ASP A 70 -34.02 -17.07 -18.86
C ASP A 70 -34.98 -18.26 -18.71
N ASN A 71 -35.14 -18.78 -17.49
CA ASN A 71 -36.05 -19.88 -17.21
C ASN A 71 -37.36 -19.38 -16.61
N TYR A 72 -38.46 -19.94 -17.10
CA TYR A 72 -39.81 -19.52 -16.73
C TYR A 72 -40.60 -20.67 -16.10
N ALA A 73 -41.33 -20.39 -15.02
CA ALA A 73 -42.38 -21.26 -14.51
C ALA A 73 -43.69 -20.51 -14.33
N ASN A 74 -44.84 -21.11 -14.67
CA ASN A 74 -46.13 -20.42 -14.49
C ASN A 74 -46.44 -20.07 -13.03
N THR A 75 -45.91 -20.82 -12.05
CA THR A 75 -46.32 -20.66 -10.65
C THR A 75 -45.14 -20.52 -9.69
N LEU A 76 -44.16 -21.43 -9.67
CA LEU A 76 -43.13 -21.42 -8.60
C LEU A 76 -41.74 -21.83 -9.12
N GLY A 77 -40.68 -21.15 -8.66
CA GLY A 77 -39.30 -21.60 -8.90
C GLY A 77 -38.88 -21.49 -10.38
N GLY A 78 -38.71 -20.29 -10.91
CA GLY A 78 -38.36 -20.09 -12.32
C GLY A 78 -37.04 -20.77 -12.70
N GLY A 79 -35.97 -20.43 -11.99
CA GLY A 79 -34.64 -21.01 -12.17
C GLY A 79 -34.52 -22.38 -11.50
N LEU A 80 -34.70 -22.42 -10.19
CA LEU A 80 -34.58 -23.62 -9.36
C LEU A 80 -35.83 -23.81 -8.47
N TYR A 81 -36.43 -24.99 -8.54
CA TYR A 81 -37.42 -25.44 -7.57
C TYR A 81 -36.92 -26.68 -6.83
N SER A 82 -36.90 -26.62 -5.50
CA SER A 82 -36.61 -27.77 -4.64
C SER A 82 -37.74 -28.07 -3.68
N TRP A 83 -38.34 -29.26 -3.77
CA TRP A 83 -39.31 -29.71 -2.78
C TRP A 83 -38.67 -30.12 -1.45
N GLN A 84 -37.79 -31.12 -1.45
CA GLN A 84 -37.08 -31.56 -0.24
C GLN A 84 -35.64 -31.94 -0.55
N ALA A 85 -34.68 -31.10 -0.13
CA ALA A 85 -33.27 -31.35 -0.36
C ALA A 85 -32.36 -30.79 0.75
N THR A 86 -31.16 -31.37 0.83
CA THR A 86 -30.04 -30.93 1.68
C THR A 86 -28.79 -30.78 0.80
N GLY A 87 -27.70 -30.26 1.34
CA GLY A 87 -26.45 -30.09 0.58
C GLY A 87 -26.20 -28.64 0.19
N SER A 88 -25.50 -28.39 -0.92
CA SER A 88 -25.06 -27.07 -1.34
C SER A 88 -25.57 -26.62 -2.70
N VAL A 89 -25.86 -25.33 -2.79
CA VAL A 89 -26.03 -24.59 -4.04
C VAL A 89 -25.10 -23.38 -3.96
N SER A 90 -23.98 -23.40 -4.67
CA SER A 90 -22.95 -22.38 -4.51
C SER A 90 -22.18 -21.98 -5.75
N ARG A 91 -21.66 -20.75 -5.79
CA ARG A 91 -20.92 -20.22 -6.95
C ARG A 91 -21.73 -20.31 -8.25
N ASN A 92 -23.05 -20.12 -8.18
CA ASN A 92 -23.92 -20.07 -9.37
C ASN A 92 -24.39 -18.64 -9.64
N ILE A 93 -24.70 -18.37 -10.90
CA ILE A 93 -25.26 -17.10 -11.35
C ILE A 93 -26.70 -17.35 -11.83
N PHE A 94 -27.68 -16.71 -11.21
CA PHE A 94 -29.08 -16.75 -11.63
C PHE A 94 -29.44 -15.44 -12.31
N ILE A 95 -29.88 -15.48 -13.57
CA ILE A 95 -30.15 -14.26 -14.36
C ILE A 95 -31.52 -14.34 -15.01
N ASN A 96 -32.38 -13.34 -14.84
CA ASN A 96 -33.63 -13.24 -15.61
C ASN A 96 -34.49 -14.51 -15.59
N ASN A 97 -34.51 -15.23 -14.46
CA ASN A 97 -35.47 -16.30 -14.26
C ASN A 97 -36.75 -15.69 -13.71
N PHE A 98 -37.89 -16.30 -14.03
CA PHE A 98 -39.18 -15.75 -13.66
C PHE A 98 -40.17 -16.84 -13.27
N CYS A 99 -41.02 -16.55 -12.29
CA CYS A 99 -42.26 -17.28 -12.10
C CYS A 99 -43.44 -16.37 -11.77
N GLY A 100 -44.66 -16.86 -12.00
CA GLY A 100 -45.89 -16.11 -11.66
C GLY A 100 -46.18 -15.97 -10.16
N GLY A 101 -45.33 -16.54 -9.29
CA GLY A 101 -45.47 -16.57 -7.84
C GLY A 101 -44.20 -16.11 -7.12
N ASP A 102 -43.66 -16.96 -6.24
CA ASP A 102 -42.48 -16.62 -5.42
C ASP A 102 -41.28 -17.54 -5.71
N GLY A 103 -40.09 -16.96 -5.65
CA GLY A 103 -38.81 -17.63 -5.85
C GLY A 103 -38.45 -17.72 -7.31
N ASN A 104 -38.29 -16.56 -7.97
CA ASN A 104 -38.00 -16.51 -9.40
C ASN A 104 -36.65 -17.14 -9.74
N ALA A 105 -35.60 -16.79 -9.00
CA ALA A 105 -34.31 -17.46 -9.10
C ALA A 105 -34.38 -18.85 -8.47
N ALA A 106 -34.78 -18.93 -7.20
CA ALA A 106 -34.88 -20.19 -6.49
C ALA A 106 -36.00 -20.22 -5.44
N ARG A 107 -36.70 -21.37 -5.37
CA ARG A 107 -37.63 -21.69 -4.31
C ARG A 107 -37.19 -22.94 -3.56
N LEU A 108 -36.89 -22.77 -2.28
CA LEU A 108 -36.40 -23.82 -1.38
C LEU A 108 -37.50 -24.13 -0.36
N ASN A 109 -38.10 -25.33 -0.47
CA ASN A 109 -39.23 -25.69 0.39
C ASN A 109 -38.78 -26.37 1.69
N VAL A 110 -38.49 -27.68 1.68
CA VAL A 110 -38.17 -28.48 2.87
C VAL A 110 -36.71 -28.94 2.81
N GLY A 111 -36.11 -29.19 3.98
CA GLY A 111 -34.74 -29.68 4.13
C GLY A 111 -33.81 -28.59 4.62
N GLY A 112 -32.53 -28.70 4.25
CA GLY A 112 -31.44 -27.86 4.76
C GLY A 112 -30.34 -27.72 3.71
N ILE A 113 -30.67 -26.99 2.64
CA ILE A 113 -29.71 -26.50 1.65
C ILE A 113 -28.93 -25.32 2.23
N ASN A 114 -27.60 -25.39 2.10
CA ASN A 114 -26.68 -24.26 2.20
C ASN A 114 -26.63 -23.57 0.82
N PHE A 115 -27.28 -22.42 0.70
CA PHE A 115 -27.32 -21.61 -0.51
C PHE A 115 -26.34 -20.46 -0.34
N TYR A 116 -25.13 -20.61 -0.88
CA TYR A 116 -24.04 -19.67 -0.59
C TYR A 116 -23.16 -19.28 -1.76
N ASN A 117 -22.55 -18.09 -1.71
CA ASN A 117 -21.69 -17.59 -2.80
C ASN A 117 -22.40 -17.63 -4.16
N ASN A 118 -23.67 -17.25 -4.24
CA ASN A 118 -24.37 -17.13 -5.52
C ASN A 118 -24.61 -15.67 -5.87
N THR A 119 -24.69 -15.37 -7.17
CA THR A 119 -25.10 -14.05 -7.67
C THR A 119 -26.47 -14.18 -8.33
N LEU A 120 -27.44 -13.41 -7.87
CA LEU A 120 -28.82 -13.41 -8.32
C LEU A 120 -29.12 -12.02 -8.88
N TRP A 121 -29.25 -11.93 -10.20
CA TRP A 121 -29.39 -10.69 -10.95
C TRP A 121 -30.67 -10.68 -11.80
N GLU A 122 -31.45 -9.61 -11.77
CA GLU A 122 -32.65 -9.45 -12.63
C GLU A 122 -33.66 -10.60 -12.52
N ASN A 123 -33.85 -11.17 -11.33
CA ASN A 123 -34.86 -12.23 -11.18
C ASN A 123 -36.19 -11.68 -10.64
N ASP A 124 -36.20 -10.55 -9.92
CA ASP A 124 -37.31 -10.05 -9.08
C ASP A 124 -37.88 -11.10 -8.10
N ALA A 125 -38.19 -10.75 -6.85
CA ALA A 125 -38.68 -11.75 -5.86
C ALA A 125 -37.83 -13.05 -5.87
N SER A 126 -36.51 -12.86 -5.88
CA SER A 126 -35.49 -13.82 -6.27
C SER A 126 -35.55 -15.13 -5.49
N LEU A 127 -35.64 -15.05 -4.17
CA LEU A 127 -35.59 -16.20 -3.28
C LEU A 127 -36.89 -16.36 -2.48
N PHE A 128 -37.36 -17.60 -2.40
CA PHE A 128 -38.36 -17.97 -1.40
C PHE A 128 -37.94 -19.20 -0.61
N VAL A 129 -37.74 -19.00 0.69
CA VAL A 129 -37.17 -19.98 1.63
C VAL A 129 -38.21 -20.39 2.66
N ARG A 130 -38.48 -21.69 2.83
CA ARG A 130 -39.62 -22.16 3.63
C ARG A 130 -39.29 -23.19 4.73
N SER A 131 -38.02 -23.39 5.03
CA SER A 131 -37.55 -24.25 6.11
C SER A 131 -36.55 -23.48 6.95
N SER A 132 -36.59 -23.63 8.27
CA SER A 132 -35.62 -23.03 9.20
C SER A 132 -34.21 -23.61 9.05
N ASP A 133 -34.08 -24.80 8.47
CA ASP A 133 -32.77 -25.47 8.35
C ASP A 133 -32.01 -25.02 7.08
N HIS A 134 -32.59 -24.16 6.24
CA HIS A 134 -31.89 -23.53 5.13
C HIS A 134 -30.98 -22.39 5.62
N ARG A 135 -29.79 -22.29 5.02
CA ARG A 135 -28.83 -21.21 5.23
C ARG A 135 -28.65 -20.43 3.93
N ILE A 136 -28.83 -19.11 3.98
CA ILE A 136 -28.63 -18.18 2.85
C ILE A 136 -27.47 -17.26 3.23
N ILE A 137 -26.27 -17.55 2.71
CA ILE A 137 -25.03 -16.94 3.20
C ILE A 137 -24.16 -16.48 2.03
N ASN A 138 -23.41 -15.39 2.11
CA ASN A 138 -22.45 -14.97 1.07
C ASN A 138 -23.07 -14.78 -0.32
N ASN A 139 -24.36 -14.49 -0.44
CA ASN A 139 -24.98 -14.28 -1.76
C ASN A 139 -25.06 -12.79 -2.10
N ILE A 140 -24.97 -12.48 -3.39
CA ILE A 140 -25.38 -11.18 -3.92
C ILE A 140 -26.79 -11.35 -4.50
N VAL A 141 -27.77 -10.64 -3.95
CA VAL A 141 -29.14 -10.60 -4.42
C VAL A 141 -29.48 -9.18 -4.82
N TRP A 142 -29.39 -8.91 -6.13
CA TRP A 142 -29.45 -7.57 -6.69
C TRP A 142 -30.30 -7.53 -7.95
N ASP A 143 -30.86 -6.37 -8.25
CA ASP A 143 -31.73 -6.16 -9.40
C ASP A 143 -31.79 -4.68 -9.78
N ASN A 144 -32.34 -4.38 -10.94
CA ASN A 144 -32.56 -3.02 -11.44
C ASN A 144 -33.81 -2.38 -10.81
N ASP A 145 -34.85 -3.17 -10.52
CA ASP A 145 -36.09 -2.69 -9.90
C ASP A 145 -36.11 -2.82 -8.36
N ASP A 146 -37.10 -2.21 -7.70
CA ASP A 146 -37.31 -2.30 -6.25
C ASP A 146 -38.33 -3.38 -5.92
N HIS A 147 -37.85 -4.48 -5.34
CA HIS A 147 -38.67 -5.61 -4.93
C HIS A 147 -38.29 -6.11 -3.53
N GLU A 148 -39.17 -6.91 -2.94
CA GLU A 148 -38.82 -7.77 -1.82
C GLU A 148 -38.08 -9.00 -2.38
N PHE A 149 -36.76 -9.02 -2.25
CA PHE A 149 -35.92 -10.01 -2.92
C PHE A 149 -35.89 -11.39 -2.25
N ILE A 150 -35.96 -11.40 -0.92
CA ILE A 150 -35.94 -12.63 -0.13
C ILE A 150 -37.25 -12.70 0.65
N ARG A 151 -38.05 -13.72 0.36
CA ARG A 151 -39.22 -14.08 1.14
C ARG A 151 -38.91 -15.28 2.00
N VAL A 152 -39.48 -15.30 3.20
CA VAL A 152 -39.37 -16.44 4.13
C VAL A 152 -40.74 -16.91 4.59
N ASN A 153 -40.86 -18.22 4.83
CA ASN A 153 -42.03 -18.87 5.41
C ASN A 153 -41.63 -19.86 6.51
N GLU A 154 -40.64 -19.47 7.31
CA GLU A 154 -40.16 -19.99 8.59
C GLU A 154 -39.03 -19.00 9.02
N ASN A 155 -38.10 -19.40 9.90
CA ASN A 155 -36.95 -18.59 10.30
C ASN A 155 -35.61 -19.24 9.86
N PRO A 156 -35.21 -19.16 8.58
CA PRO A 156 -33.88 -19.61 8.12
C PRO A 156 -32.76 -18.65 8.58
N THR A 157 -31.52 -19.11 8.50
CA THR A 157 -30.33 -18.24 8.67
C THR A 157 -30.09 -17.43 7.39
N ILE A 158 -29.96 -16.10 7.52
CA ILE A 158 -29.70 -15.18 6.41
C ILE A 158 -28.65 -14.16 6.86
N GLU A 159 -27.38 -14.41 6.55
CA GLU A 159 -26.24 -13.66 7.08
C GLU A 159 -25.17 -13.47 5.99
N TYR A 160 -24.35 -12.41 6.10
CA TYR A 160 -23.24 -12.13 5.19
C TYR A 160 -23.64 -12.05 3.69
N ASN A 161 -24.83 -11.55 3.38
CA ASN A 161 -25.29 -11.35 2.00
C ASN A 161 -25.25 -9.87 1.62
N ILE A 162 -25.02 -9.58 0.33
CA ILE A 162 -25.37 -8.27 -0.24
C ILE A 162 -26.80 -8.36 -0.78
N VAL A 163 -27.72 -7.60 -0.20
CA VAL A 163 -29.13 -7.59 -0.61
C VAL A 163 -29.55 -6.16 -0.91
N LYS A 164 -30.05 -5.91 -2.12
CA LYS A 164 -30.57 -4.59 -2.48
C LYS A 164 -31.70 -4.20 -1.52
N ASN A 165 -31.65 -2.96 -1.03
CA ASN A 165 -32.53 -2.41 0.01
C ASN A 165 -32.34 -3.00 1.43
N GLY A 166 -31.34 -3.87 1.61
CA GLY A 166 -30.97 -4.48 2.88
C GLY A 166 -31.84 -5.65 3.32
N TYR A 167 -31.32 -6.44 4.27
CA TYR A 167 -32.03 -7.52 4.94
C TYR A 167 -31.49 -7.72 6.36
N ASP A 168 -32.36 -7.91 7.34
CA ASP A 168 -31.95 -8.09 8.74
C ASP A 168 -31.12 -9.38 8.92
N GLY A 169 -29.92 -9.27 9.48
CA GLY A 169 -29.04 -10.39 9.79
C GLY A 169 -27.60 -9.95 9.98
N THR A 170 -26.79 -10.81 10.59
CA THR A 170 -25.35 -10.55 10.82
C THR A 170 -24.64 -10.38 9.48
N GLY A 171 -23.78 -9.36 9.35
CA GLY A 171 -22.92 -9.18 8.17
C GLY A 171 -23.65 -8.88 6.85
N ASN A 172 -24.98 -8.75 6.83
CA ASN A 172 -25.68 -8.37 5.60
C ASN A 172 -25.37 -6.91 5.24
N ILE A 173 -25.14 -6.67 3.95
CA ILE A 173 -24.75 -5.39 3.36
C ILE A 173 -25.84 -4.96 2.36
N SER A 174 -26.09 -3.66 2.25
CA SER A 174 -27.07 -3.09 1.31
C SER A 174 -26.47 -2.22 0.22
N ASP A 175 -25.15 -2.06 0.23
CA ASP A 175 -24.42 -1.25 -0.72
C ASP A 175 -24.33 -1.96 -2.09
N ASP A 176 -24.17 -1.16 -3.15
CA ASP A 176 -24.02 -1.67 -4.51
C ASP A 176 -22.84 -2.66 -4.59
N PRO A 177 -23.02 -3.88 -5.13
CA PRO A 177 -21.94 -4.86 -5.27
C PRO A 177 -20.83 -4.43 -6.25
N GLN A 178 -21.02 -3.38 -7.05
CA GLN A 178 -20.01 -2.80 -7.95
C GLN A 178 -19.42 -3.83 -8.93
N PHE A 179 -20.30 -4.49 -9.68
CA PHE A 179 -19.89 -5.37 -10.78
C PHE A 179 -19.32 -4.59 -11.97
N TYR A 180 -18.43 -5.22 -12.73
CA TYR A 180 -17.79 -4.60 -13.90
C TYR A 180 -18.78 -4.28 -15.04
N ASP A 181 -19.57 -5.26 -15.48
CA ASP A 181 -20.56 -5.08 -16.54
C ASP A 181 -21.72 -6.10 -16.42
N PRO A 182 -22.56 -5.97 -15.37
CA PRO A 182 -23.58 -6.98 -15.05
C PRO A 182 -24.67 -7.08 -16.12
N ASP A 183 -24.98 -5.99 -16.84
CA ASP A 183 -25.95 -5.97 -17.94
C ASP A 183 -25.52 -6.87 -19.12
N ASN A 184 -24.21 -7.08 -19.30
CA ASN A 184 -23.66 -8.01 -20.29
C ASN A 184 -23.21 -9.35 -19.68
N GLY A 185 -23.52 -9.59 -18.40
CA GLY A 185 -23.25 -10.84 -17.70
C GLY A 185 -21.85 -10.96 -17.08
N ASP A 186 -21.10 -9.85 -16.99
CA ASP A 186 -19.82 -9.80 -16.31
C ASP A 186 -19.99 -9.36 -14.85
N PHE A 187 -20.09 -10.37 -13.98
CA PHE A 187 -20.28 -10.19 -12.53
C PHE A 187 -18.96 -10.24 -11.75
N ARG A 188 -17.81 -10.00 -12.40
CA ARG A 188 -16.56 -9.79 -11.67
C ARG A 188 -16.69 -8.54 -10.78
N LEU A 189 -16.13 -8.62 -9.58
CA LEU A 189 -16.14 -7.53 -8.60
C LEU A 189 -15.17 -6.42 -9.03
N GLY A 190 -15.58 -5.16 -8.96
CA GLY A 190 -14.70 -4.01 -9.08
C GLY A 190 -13.80 -3.86 -7.85
N THR A 191 -12.68 -3.14 -7.98
CA THR A 191 -11.65 -3.04 -6.93
C THR A 191 -12.15 -2.40 -5.62
N SER A 192 -13.21 -1.60 -5.66
CA SER A 192 -13.83 -0.98 -4.47
C SER A 192 -15.02 -1.76 -3.89
N SER A 193 -15.34 -2.95 -4.43
CA SER A 193 -16.58 -3.66 -4.12
C SER A 193 -16.71 -3.98 -2.62
N PRO A 194 -17.90 -3.77 -2.01
CA PRO A 194 -18.15 -4.15 -0.62
C PRO A 194 -18.28 -5.68 -0.44
N ALA A 195 -18.25 -6.45 -1.52
CA ALA A 195 -18.27 -7.91 -1.47
C ALA A 195 -16.91 -8.51 -1.12
N ILE A 196 -15.83 -7.75 -1.32
CA ILE A 196 -14.45 -8.23 -1.15
C ILE A 196 -14.16 -8.49 0.33
N ASP A 197 -13.66 -9.68 0.65
CA ASP A 197 -13.30 -10.12 2.00
C ASP A 197 -14.44 -10.00 3.05
N ALA A 198 -15.70 -10.06 2.59
CA ALA A 198 -16.86 -9.72 3.41
C ALA A 198 -17.75 -10.93 3.79
N GLY A 199 -17.48 -12.12 3.25
CA GLY A 199 -18.27 -13.34 3.47
C GLY A 199 -18.20 -13.88 4.91
N ASP A 200 -19.01 -14.85 5.26
CA ASP A 200 -19.03 -15.50 6.58
C ASP A 200 -17.60 -15.93 6.98
N PRO A 201 -17.10 -15.51 8.17
CA PRO A 201 -15.75 -15.84 8.60
C PRO A 201 -15.56 -17.31 8.99
N ASP A 202 -16.65 -18.07 9.23
CA ASP A 202 -16.69 -19.50 9.58
C ASP A 202 -17.89 -20.13 8.85
N LEU A 203 -17.74 -20.36 7.54
CA LEU A 203 -18.86 -20.72 6.66
C LEU A 203 -19.43 -22.09 7.02
N ASP A 204 -18.58 -23.04 7.38
CA ASP A 204 -18.96 -24.41 7.66
C ASP A 204 -19.43 -24.63 9.13
N GLY A 205 -19.07 -23.71 10.02
CA GLY A 205 -19.51 -23.65 11.42
C GLY A 205 -18.74 -24.59 12.35
N ASP A 206 -17.51 -24.96 12.01
CA ASP A 206 -16.69 -25.86 12.81
C ASP A 206 -15.97 -25.17 13.99
N GLY A 207 -15.94 -23.83 13.97
CA GLY A 207 -15.44 -22.96 15.04
C GLY A 207 -14.02 -22.45 14.85
N GLU A 208 -13.34 -22.78 13.76
CA GLU A 208 -12.16 -22.07 13.26
C GLU A 208 -12.63 -20.99 12.26
N ASP A 209 -11.88 -19.89 12.13
CA ASP A 209 -12.22 -18.84 11.16
C ASP A 209 -11.22 -18.81 10.00
N TYR A 210 -11.55 -18.00 8.98
CA TYR A 210 -10.74 -17.77 7.79
C TYR A 210 -9.27 -17.38 8.07
N SER A 211 -8.88 -16.97 9.29
CA SER A 211 -7.48 -16.67 9.58
C SER A 211 -6.60 -17.93 9.66
N THR A 212 -7.22 -19.09 9.86
CA THR A 212 -6.53 -20.38 10.00
C THR A 212 -7.15 -21.54 9.23
N ASP A 213 -8.36 -21.37 8.69
CA ASP A 213 -9.03 -22.39 7.86
C ASP A 213 -8.98 -22.06 6.37
N GLU A 214 -8.42 -22.98 5.57
CA GLU A 214 -8.30 -22.84 4.12
C GLU A 214 -9.64 -23.00 3.41
N ASP A 215 -10.63 -23.69 4.01
CA ASP A 215 -11.93 -23.90 3.35
C ASP A 215 -12.95 -22.76 3.59
N ASP A 216 -12.59 -21.78 4.43
CA ASP A 216 -13.23 -20.47 4.63
C ASP A 216 -12.51 -19.32 3.92
N GLN A 217 -11.51 -19.64 3.09
CA GLN A 217 -10.73 -18.69 2.31
C GLN A 217 -11.07 -18.72 0.82
N ASP A 218 -10.80 -17.61 0.15
CA ASP A 218 -10.66 -17.56 -1.31
C ASP A 218 -9.26 -18.03 -1.75
N PRO A 219 -9.02 -18.25 -3.07
CA PRO A 219 -7.77 -18.86 -3.52
C PRO A 219 -6.49 -18.05 -3.27
N ASP A 220 -6.59 -16.74 -2.97
CA ASP A 220 -5.50 -15.89 -2.46
C ASP A 220 -5.27 -16.02 -0.94
N GLY A 221 -6.08 -16.80 -0.25
CA GLY A 221 -5.97 -17.01 1.21
C GLY A 221 -6.63 -15.91 2.03
N THR A 222 -7.33 -14.96 1.40
CA THR A 222 -8.12 -13.96 2.12
C THR A 222 -9.49 -14.54 2.51
N ARG A 223 -10.26 -13.79 3.31
CA ARG A 223 -11.62 -14.18 3.70
C ARG A 223 -12.48 -14.29 2.44
N MET A 224 -13.39 -15.26 2.37
CA MET A 224 -14.26 -15.38 1.19
C MET A 224 -14.97 -14.07 0.80
N ASP A 225 -14.98 -13.79 -0.48
CA ASP A 225 -15.82 -12.78 -1.09
C ASP A 225 -17.30 -13.18 -1.05
N ILE A 226 -18.20 -12.19 -1.04
CA ILE A 226 -19.63 -12.41 -1.23
C ILE A 226 -19.93 -12.51 -2.72
N GLY A 227 -20.72 -13.52 -3.11
CA GLY A 227 -21.18 -13.72 -4.49
C GLY A 227 -20.51 -14.87 -5.22
N ALA A 228 -20.82 -15.00 -6.51
CA ALA A 228 -20.38 -16.14 -7.33
C ALA A 228 -18.92 -16.06 -7.80
N TYR A 229 -18.41 -14.85 -7.99
CA TYR A 229 -17.02 -14.60 -8.38
C TYR A 229 -16.21 -14.15 -7.17
N THR A 230 -14.94 -14.50 -7.20
CA THR A 230 -13.92 -14.04 -6.26
C THR A 230 -13.00 -13.06 -7.00
N LEU A 231 -12.52 -12.05 -6.30
CA LEU A 231 -11.43 -11.21 -6.74
C LEU A 231 -10.14 -11.91 -6.36
N GLN A 232 -9.32 -12.28 -7.34
CA GLN A 232 -7.99 -12.82 -7.08
C GLN A 232 -7.01 -11.67 -6.88
N LEU A 233 -6.48 -11.52 -5.67
CA LEU A 233 -5.33 -10.67 -5.42
C LEU A 233 -4.03 -11.44 -5.67
N TYR A 234 -3.07 -10.79 -6.34
CA TYR A 234 -1.72 -11.30 -6.50
C TYR A 234 -0.75 -10.47 -5.66
N THR A 235 0.23 -11.13 -5.05
CA THR A 235 1.46 -10.42 -4.66
C THR A 235 2.10 -9.82 -5.91
N ILE A 236 2.77 -8.69 -5.79
CA ILE A 236 3.41 -8.05 -6.95
C ILE A 236 4.44 -8.99 -7.57
N ALA A 237 5.19 -9.75 -6.77
CA ALA A 237 6.14 -10.74 -7.30
C ALA A 237 5.46 -11.85 -8.13
N ASP A 238 4.32 -12.37 -7.69
CA ASP A 238 3.58 -13.39 -8.44
C ASP A 238 2.96 -12.81 -9.72
N ALA A 239 2.45 -11.58 -9.67
CA ALA A 239 1.96 -10.88 -10.85
C ALA A 239 3.08 -10.71 -11.89
N ARG A 240 4.28 -10.31 -11.47
CA ARG A 240 5.46 -10.15 -12.34
C ARG A 240 5.89 -11.45 -13.03
N ALA A 241 5.52 -12.62 -12.48
CA ALA A 241 5.86 -13.92 -13.06
C ALA A 241 4.89 -14.38 -14.17
N LEU A 242 3.78 -13.66 -14.39
CA LEU A 242 2.79 -13.97 -15.41
C LEU A 242 3.18 -13.43 -16.79
N ASP A 243 2.60 -14.01 -17.84
CA ASP A 243 2.82 -13.55 -19.22
C ASP A 243 2.19 -12.16 -19.46
N LEU A 244 2.79 -11.38 -20.36
CA LEU A 244 2.20 -10.12 -20.82
C LEU A 244 0.80 -10.34 -21.41
N GLY A 245 -0.11 -9.39 -21.19
CA GLY A 245 -1.50 -9.47 -21.61
C GLY A 245 -2.42 -10.18 -20.62
N VAL A 246 -1.88 -10.73 -19.53
CA VAL A 246 -2.67 -11.28 -18.43
C VAL A 246 -3.23 -10.15 -17.58
N ALA A 247 -4.51 -10.26 -17.21
CA ALA A 247 -5.15 -9.36 -16.26
C ALA A 247 -4.78 -9.74 -14.83
N VAL A 248 -4.38 -8.77 -14.02
CA VAL A 248 -3.98 -8.92 -12.63
C VAL A 248 -4.68 -7.88 -11.77
N THR A 249 -4.89 -8.22 -10.51
CA THR A 249 -5.19 -7.26 -9.45
C THR A 249 -4.10 -7.37 -8.40
N VAL A 250 -3.49 -6.25 -8.03
CA VAL A 250 -2.44 -6.19 -6.99
C VAL A 250 -2.76 -5.08 -6.00
N GLU A 251 -2.18 -5.18 -4.80
CA GLU A 251 -2.13 -4.12 -3.82
C GLU A 251 -0.68 -3.69 -3.59
N GLY A 252 -0.45 -2.39 -3.39
CA GLY A 252 0.89 -1.88 -3.08
C GLY A 252 0.87 -0.41 -2.67
N VAL A 253 1.89 -0.03 -1.90
CA VAL A 253 2.11 1.34 -1.42
C VAL A 253 2.76 2.17 -2.52
N VAL A 254 2.23 3.37 -2.77
CA VAL A 254 2.78 4.33 -3.73
C VAL A 254 4.15 4.83 -3.27
N THR A 255 5.17 4.63 -4.10
CA THR A 255 6.58 4.94 -3.81
C THR A 255 7.20 6.01 -4.71
N THR A 256 6.47 6.53 -5.69
CA THR A 256 6.97 7.55 -6.62
C THR A 256 6.04 8.75 -6.71
N HIS A 257 6.54 9.90 -7.13
CA HIS A 257 5.65 11.01 -7.50
C HIS A 257 5.17 10.89 -8.96
N ASN A 258 4.05 11.54 -9.26
CA ASN A 258 3.58 11.72 -10.64
C ASN A 258 3.85 13.15 -11.12
N GLY A 259 4.82 13.29 -12.02
CA GLY A 259 5.17 14.58 -12.64
C GLY A 259 4.28 14.99 -13.83
N ALA A 260 3.33 14.16 -14.26
CA ALA A 260 2.46 14.47 -15.40
C ALA A 260 1.27 15.36 -15.02
N THR A 261 0.71 16.04 -16.02
CA THR A 261 -0.43 16.97 -15.84
C THR A 261 -1.74 16.47 -16.47
N SER A 262 -1.71 15.32 -17.15
CA SER A 262 -2.86 14.76 -17.86
C SER A 262 -2.92 13.23 -17.85
N THR A 263 -1.98 12.57 -17.18
CA THR A 263 -1.87 11.12 -17.09
C THR A 263 -1.51 10.73 -15.66
N THR A 264 -1.79 9.49 -15.31
CA THR A 264 -1.41 8.92 -14.02
C THR A 264 -0.36 7.85 -14.25
N PHE A 265 0.79 8.01 -13.61
CA PHE A 265 1.82 6.98 -13.56
C PHE A 265 2.46 7.00 -12.18
N TYR A 266 2.56 5.83 -11.56
CA TYR A 266 3.14 5.67 -10.24
C TYR A 266 3.81 4.30 -10.15
N GLY A 267 4.89 4.19 -9.38
CA GLY A 267 5.38 2.94 -8.82
C GLY A 267 4.61 2.63 -7.54
N ILE A 268 4.24 1.36 -7.39
CA ILE A 268 3.72 0.79 -6.16
C ILE A 268 4.61 -0.39 -5.75
N GLN A 269 4.68 -0.66 -4.45
CA GLN A 269 5.49 -1.74 -3.91
C GLN A 269 4.78 -2.40 -2.72
N ASP A 270 4.87 -3.72 -2.67
CA ASP A 270 4.44 -4.54 -1.53
C ASP A 270 5.68 -5.18 -0.88
N ASN A 271 5.47 -6.08 0.07
CA ASN A 271 6.58 -6.77 0.75
C ASN A 271 7.34 -7.77 -0.15
N THR A 272 6.92 -7.98 -1.39
CA THR A 272 7.44 -8.99 -2.31
C THR A 272 8.17 -8.41 -3.52
N ALA A 273 7.67 -7.30 -4.10
CA ALA A 273 8.29 -6.62 -5.24
C ALA A 273 7.66 -5.24 -5.52
N GLY A 274 8.28 -4.48 -6.42
CA GLY A 274 7.75 -3.24 -7.00
C GLY A 274 7.15 -3.45 -8.40
N ILE A 275 6.19 -2.62 -8.79
CA ILE A 275 5.68 -2.54 -10.17
C ILE A 275 5.14 -1.14 -10.47
N ARG A 276 5.18 -0.70 -11.73
CA ARG A 276 4.53 0.54 -12.15
C ARG A 276 3.11 0.28 -12.67
N PHE A 277 2.30 1.32 -12.66
CA PHE A 277 1.10 1.37 -13.48
C PHE A 277 1.01 2.67 -14.27
N TYR A 278 0.30 2.60 -15.40
CA TYR A 278 0.07 3.75 -16.27
C TYR A 278 -1.39 3.82 -16.71
N LEU A 279 -2.03 4.96 -16.43
CA LEU A 279 -3.36 5.30 -16.91
C LEU A 279 -3.29 6.55 -17.80
N GLY A 280 -3.59 6.35 -19.08
CA GLY A 280 -3.60 7.40 -20.09
C GLY A 280 -4.78 8.36 -19.97
N ASP A 281 -4.57 9.61 -20.43
CA ASP A 281 -5.60 10.66 -20.57
C ASP A 281 -6.45 10.98 -19.32
N THR A 282 -6.01 10.51 -18.14
CA THR A 282 -6.69 10.70 -16.86
C THR A 282 -5.65 11.07 -15.81
N LEU A 283 -5.91 12.15 -15.05
CA LEU A 283 -5.07 12.57 -13.93
C LEU A 283 -5.78 12.26 -12.60
N LEU A 284 -5.27 11.26 -11.90
CA LEU A 284 -5.48 10.95 -10.49
C LEU A 284 -4.24 11.39 -9.70
N ASN A 285 -4.46 11.91 -8.51
CA ASN A 285 -3.40 12.39 -7.61
C ASN A 285 -3.38 11.51 -6.36
N PHE A 286 -2.31 10.74 -6.21
CA PHE A 286 -2.00 9.96 -5.02
C PHE A 286 -0.78 10.57 -4.32
N GLN A 287 -0.67 10.35 -3.01
CA GLN A 287 0.48 10.72 -2.20
C GLN A 287 1.38 9.50 -1.99
N LEU A 288 2.67 9.76 -1.71
CA LEU A 288 3.55 8.72 -1.17
C LEU A 288 2.92 8.12 0.09
N GLY A 289 2.93 6.79 0.20
CA GLY A 289 2.30 6.08 1.32
C GLY A 289 0.82 5.74 1.14
N ASP A 290 0.14 6.23 0.09
CA ASP A 290 -1.19 5.71 -0.27
C ASP A 290 -1.07 4.24 -0.71
N GLU A 291 -1.90 3.35 -0.17
CA GLU A 291 -1.98 1.96 -0.60
C GLU A 291 -3.10 1.80 -1.62
N LEU A 292 -2.76 1.30 -2.80
CA LEU A 292 -3.68 1.19 -3.92
C LEU A 292 -3.94 -0.27 -4.25
N ARG A 293 -5.22 -0.62 -4.48
CA ARG A 293 -5.63 -1.83 -5.17
C ARG A 293 -5.86 -1.49 -6.64
N ILE A 294 -5.13 -2.15 -7.52
CA ILE A 294 -5.10 -1.83 -8.94
C ILE A 294 -5.41 -3.09 -9.75
N ALA A 295 -6.49 -3.03 -10.53
CA ALA A 295 -6.78 -4.01 -11.57
C ALA A 295 -6.30 -3.51 -12.93
N GLY A 296 -5.74 -4.39 -13.76
CA GLY A 296 -5.31 -4.01 -15.09
C GLY A 296 -4.62 -5.15 -15.83
N THR A 297 -4.12 -4.84 -17.02
CA THR A 297 -3.40 -5.81 -17.86
C THR A 297 -1.90 -5.58 -17.79
N LEU A 298 -1.11 -6.65 -17.61
CA LEU A 298 0.35 -6.56 -17.67
C LEU A 298 0.84 -6.21 -19.09
N THR A 299 1.72 -5.23 -19.19
CA THR A 299 2.38 -4.82 -20.44
C THR A 299 3.86 -4.48 -20.18
N ASP A 300 4.60 -4.34 -21.27
CA ASP A 300 5.96 -3.81 -21.24
C ASP A 300 6.01 -2.46 -21.98
N TYR A 301 6.69 -1.47 -21.39
CA TYR A 301 6.98 -0.19 -22.03
C TYR A 301 8.46 0.19 -21.90
N ASN A 302 9.21 0.01 -22.99
CA ASN A 302 10.67 0.23 -23.06
C ASN A 302 11.47 -0.67 -22.11
N SER A 303 11.09 -1.94 -22.02
CA SER A 303 11.71 -2.92 -21.13
C SER A 303 11.41 -2.64 -19.65
N LEU A 304 10.27 -2.01 -19.36
CA LEU A 304 9.77 -1.79 -18.01
C LEU A 304 8.39 -2.42 -17.91
N LEU A 305 8.20 -3.33 -16.96
CA LEU A 305 6.95 -4.01 -16.71
C LEU A 305 5.98 -3.09 -15.97
N GLU A 306 4.78 -2.94 -16.51
CA GLU A 306 3.74 -2.09 -15.93
C GLU A 306 2.34 -2.72 -16.03
N ILE A 307 1.44 -2.25 -15.17
CA ILE A 307 0.01 -2.55 -15.22
C ILE A 307 -0.69 -1.43 -15.99
N LEU A 308 -1.59 -1.80 -16.91
CA LEU A 308 -2.50 -0.89 -17.60
C LEU A 308 -3.93 -1.06 -17.07
N PRO A 309 -4.38 -0.20 -16.14
CA PRO A 309 -5.80 -0.06 -15.82
C PRO A 309 -6.60 0.38 -17.05
N GLY A 310 -7.83 -0.12 -17.17
CA GLY A 310 -8.73 0.25 -18.26
C GLY A 310 -9.30 1.66 -18.08
N ASP A 311 -9.67 2.01 -16.86
CA ASP A 311 -10.10 3.34 -16.46
C ASP A 311 -9.84 3.64 -14.97
N ALA A 312 -10.29 4.80 -14.50
CA ALA A 312 -10.05 5.25 -13.12
C ALA A 312 -10.75 4.38 -12.05
N SER A 313 -11.82 3.66 -12.40
CA SER A 313 -12.53 2.78 -11.46
C SER A 313 -11.79 1.48 -11.16
N ASP A 314 -10.79 1.14 -11.97
CA ASP A 314 -9.89 0.00 -11.73
C ASP A 314 -8.83 0.30 -10.64
N ILE A 315 -8.80 1.53 -10.11
CA ILE A 315 -7.84 1.97 -9.08
C ILE A 315 -8.61 2.39 -7.83
N PHE A 316 -8.36 1.71 -6.72
CA PHE A 316 -9.00 1.99 -5.44
C PHE A 316 -7.94 2.31 -4.38
N VAL A 317 -8.17 3.34 -3.57
CA VAL A 317 -7.32 3.67 -2.41
C VAL A 317 -7.80 2.83 -1.23
N VAL A 318 -7.02 1.81 -0.87
CA VAL A 318 -7.32 0.87 0.23
C VAL A 318 -7.11 1.56 1.56
N SER A 319 -5.96 2.22 1.70
CA SER A 319 -5.57 2.94 2.90
C SER A 319 -4.64 4.10 2.52
N GLN A 320 -4.43 5.04 3.43
CA GLN A 320 -3.63 6.24 3.17
C GLN A 320 -2.60 6.44 4.28
N ASN A 321 -1.49 7.09 3.94
CA ASN A 321 -0.42 7.45 4.88
C ASN A 321 0.24 6.23 5.55
N ASN A 322 0.46 5.16 4.79
CA ASN A 322 1.28 4.04 5.23
C ASN A 322 2.76 4.43 5.15
N PRO A 323 3.63 3.83 6.00
CA PRO A 323 5.06 3.93 5.83
C PRO A 323 5.50 3.43 4.44
N LEU A 324 6.51 4.06 3.84
CA LEU A 324 7.12 3.54 2.63
C LEU A 324 7.93 2.26 2.92
N PRO A 325 8.10 1.37 1.94
CA PRO A 325 9.04 0.26 2.04
C PRO A 325 10.47 0.75 2.27
N ASP A 326 11.24 0.01 3.06
CA ASP A 326 12.64 0.33 3.33
C ASP A 326 13.48 0.30 2.03
N TYR A 327 14.42 1.24 1.91
CA TYR A 327 15.42 1.21 0.85
C TYR A 327 16.28 -0.04 0.95
N GLN A 328 16.38 -0.79 -0.14
CA GLN A 328 17.32 -1.89 -0.24
C GLN A 328 18.74 -1.36 -0.48
N LEU A 329 19.63 -1.61 0.49
CA LEU A 329 21.04 -1.25 0.37
C LEU A 329 21.77 -2.25 -0.54
N LEU A 330 22.21 -1.77 -1.69
CA LEU A 330 22.87 -2.57 -2.71
C LEU A 330 24.22 -1.96 -3.08
N THR A 331 25.11 -2.77 -3.66
CA THR A 331 26.18 -2.29 -4.53
C THR A 331 25.67 -2.25 -5.96
N MET A 332 26.25 -1.38 -6.81
CA MET A 332 25.87 -1.32 -8.23
C MET A 332 26.13 -2.67 -8.93
N GLN A 333 27.15 -3.41 -8.51
CA GLN A 333 27.42 -4.76 -9.03
C GLN A 333 26.29 -5.74 -8.69
N GLN A 334 25.74 -5.70 -7.48
CA GLN A 334 24.62 -6.57 -7.08
C GLN A 334 23.35 -6.21 -7.87
N TYR A 335 23.06 -4.92 -8.02
CA TYR A 335 21.90 -4.46 -8.78
C TYR A 335 22.00 -4.89 -10.24
N LEU A 336 23.11 -4.60 -10.92
CA LEU A 336 23.31 -4.97 -12.33
C LEU A 336 23.31 -6.49 -12.58
N ALA A 337 23.61 -7.30 -11.57
CA ALA A 337 23.56 -8.75 -11.69
C ALA A 337 22.12 -9.31 -11.70
N ASN A 338 21.17 -8.62 -11.07
CA ASN A 338 19.77 -9.08 -10.90
C ASN A 338 18.76 -7.93 -11.05
N GLY A 339 18.96 -7.01 -12.01
CA GLY A 339 18.18 -5.77 -12.07
C GLY A 339 16.67 -5.98 -12.20
N GLU A 340 16.24 -7.01 -12.94
CA GLU A 340 14.82 -7.42 -13.05
C GLU A 340 14.16 -7.76 -11.69
N SER A 341 14.93 -8.17 -10.68
CA SER A 341 14.40 -8.52 -9.36
C SER A 341 14.22 -7.31 -8.44
N TYR A 342 14.69 -6.13 -8.85
CA TYR A 342 14.58 -4.89 -8.07
C TYR A 342 13.78 -3.82 -8.82
N GLU A 343 13.33 -4.09 -10.03
CA GLU A 343 12.66 -3.11 -10.87
C GLU A 343 11.43 -2.51 -10.18
N SER A 344 11.34 -1.19 -10.19
CA SER A 344 10.33 -0.37 -9.51
C SER A 344 10.39 -0.40 -7.98
N GLU A 345 11.48 -0.91 -7.39
CA GLU A 345 11.67 -0.91 -5.93
C GLU A 345 12.57 0.24 -5.47
N LEU A 346 12.40 0.63 -4.20
CA LEU A 346 13.27 1.59 -3.51
C LEU A 346 14.65 0.96 -3.22
N ILE A 347 15.71 1.55 -3.79
CA ILE A 347 17.10 1.11 -3.61
C ILE A 347 18.01 2.27 -3.16
N ARG A 348 19.13 1.95 -2.51
CA ARG A 348 20.16 2.92 -2.10
C ARG A 348 21.56 2.38 -2.41
N PHE A 349 22.41 3.27 -2.95
CA PHE A 349 23.85 3.06 -3.11
C PHE A 349 24.64 3.94 -2.16
N SER A 350 25.79 3.44 -1.72
CA SER A 350 26.76 4.15 -0.88
C SER A 350 28.01 4.51 -1.67
N ASP A 351 28.80 5.44 -1.13
CA ASP A 351 30.15 5.78 -1.64
C ASP A 351 30.18 6.15 -3.13
N VAL A 352 29.13 6.80 -3.61
CA VAL A 352 28.93 7.09 -5.02
C VAL A 352 29.80 8.25 -5.47
N GLY A 353 30.48 8.07 -6.60
CA GLY A 353 31.22 9.11 -7.32
C GLY A 353 30.76 9.32 -8.76
N TYR A 354 30.95 10.53 -9.28
CA TYR A 354 30.64 10.91 -10.66
C TYR A 354 31.71 10.44 -11.65
N MET A 355 31.28 9.73 -12.69
CA MET A 355 32.15 9.28 -13.79
C MET A 355 32.06 10.20 -15.01
N SER A 356 30.84 10.57 -15.42
CA SER A 356 30.59 11.48 -16.55
C SER A 356 29.13 11.96 -16.60
N GLY A 357 28.85 13.01 -17.36
CA GLY A 357 27.53 13.64 -17.48
C GLY A 357 27.50 15.02 -16.85
N ASP A 358 26.50 15.82 -17.20
CA ASP A 358 26.32 17.16 -16.67
C ASP A 358 25.15 17.16 -15.67
N TRP A 359 25.31 17.82 -14.53
CA TRP A 359 24.21 18.04 -13.60
C TRP A 359 23.09 18.87 -14.28
N PRO A 360 21.81 18.50 -14.13
CA PRO A 360 20.71 19.19 -14.80
C PRO A 360 20.61 20.65 -14.35
N VAL A 361 20.21 21.51 -15.28
CA VAL A 361 19.71 22.86 -14.95
C VAL A 361 18.19 22.81 -14.73
N GLU A 362 17.64 23.84 -14.08
CA GLU A 362 16.21 23.94 -13.81
C GLU A 362 15.34 23.65 -15.05
N GLY A 363 14.41 22.70 -14.93
CA GLY A 363 13.51 22.28 -16.00
C GLY A 363 14.14 21.38 -17.08
N SER A 364 15.32 20.79 -16.82
CA SER A 364 15.95 19.82 -17.71
C SER A 364 16.22 18.48 -17.01
N SER A 365 16.16 17.39 -17.77
CA SER A 365 16.54 16.06 -17.30
C SER A 365 18.00 15.79 -17.63
N SER A 366 18.66 14.93 -16.86
CA SER A 366 20.01 14.48 -17.17
C SER A 366 20.23 13.01 -16.78
N GLY A 367 21.03 12.32 -17.59
CA GLY A 367 21.59 11.02 -17.26
C GLY A 367 23.06 11.18 -16.90
N ILE A 368 23.43 10.80 -15.68
CA ILE A 368 24.78 10.93 -15.14
C ILE A 368 25.32 9.53 -14.86
N VAL A 369 26.52 9.23 -15.34
CA VAL A 369 27.18 7.95 -15.07
C VAL A 369 27.85 8.03 -13.71
N ILE A 370 27.51 7.11 -12.82
CA ILE A 370 28.00 7.03 -11.44
C ILE A 370 28.64 5.66 -11.16
N SER A 371 29.46 5.58 -10.10
CA SER A 371 30.10 4.34 -9.64
C SER A 371 30.27 4.35 -8.12
N ASP A 372 30.14 3.19 -7.48
CA ASP A 372 30.42 2.94 -6.05
C ASP A 372 31.75 2.18 -5.82
N ASP A 373 32.55 1.95 -6.87
CA ASP A 373 33.75 1.12 -6.82
C ASP A 373 34.92 1.68 -7.66
N GLU A 374 35.05 3.01 -7.66
CA GLU A 374 36.10 3.75 -8.40
C GLU A 374 36.06 3.51 -9.92
N GLY A 375 34.89 3.20 -10.47
CA GLY A 375 34.62 3.07 -11.91
C GLY A 375 34.75 1.65 -12.46
N ALA A 376 34.94 0.63 -11.63
CA ALA A 376 34.96 -0.77 -12.10
C ALA A 376 33.56 -1.24 -12.54
N THR A 377 32.52 -0.72 -11.89
CA THR A 377 31.10 -0.88 -12.16
C THR A 377 30.46 0.50 -12.25
N SER A 378 29.60 0.71 -13.24
CA SER A 378 28.86 1.97 -13.36
C SER A 378 27.49 1.77 -13.96
N LEU A 379 26.57 2.66 -13.60
CA LEU A 379 25.23 2.75 -14.17
C LEU A 379 24.80 4.21 -14.33
N THR A 380 23.67 4.41 -14.99
CA THR A 380 23.08 5.74 -15.16
C THR A 380 22.24 6.08 -13.93
N MET A 381 22.50 7.23 -13.33
CA MET A 381 21.55 7.93 -12.47
C MET A 381 20.76 8.91 -13.34
N PHE A 382 19.46 8.73 -13.43
CA PHE A 382 18.59 9.55 -14.25
C PHE A 382 17.80 10.54 -13.38
N LEU A 383 18.01 11.83 -13.63
CA LEU A 383 17.36 12.94 -12.93
C LEU A 383 16.28 13.53 -13.84
N ASP A 384 15.02 13.48 -13.40
CA ASP A 384 13.88 13.95 -14.20
C ASP A 384 13.72 15.49 -14.15
N SER A 385 13.01 16.05 -15.13
CA SER A 385 12.71 17.49 -15.26
C SER A 385 11.34 17.87 -14.71
N ALA A 386 10.64 16.92 -14.09
CA ALA A 386 9.23 17.07 -13.75
C ALA A 386 8.94 18.24 -12.77
N PRO A 387 7.71 18.78 -12.79
CA PRO A 387 7.35 19.96 -12.00
C PRO A 387 7.46 19.67 -10.50
N GLY A 388 8.27 20.44 -9.78
CA GLY A 388 8.52 20.26 -8.34
C GLY A 388 9.95 19.83 -8.01
N TYR A 389 10.65 19.21 -8.97
CA TYR A 389 12.05 18.84 -8.82
C TYR A 389 12.97 20.02 -9.14
N SER A 390 13.13 20.94 -8.18
CA SER A 390 14.18 21.95 -8.28
C SER A 390 15.50 21.32 -7.85
N TRP A 391 16.29 20.82 -8.81
CA TRP A 391 17.64 20.35 -8.51
C TRP A 391 18.48 21.51 -7.94
N GLN A 392 19.10 21.26 -6.79
CA GLN A 392 20.06 22.20 -6.21
C GLN A 392 21.42 22.02 -6.90
N ALA A 393 22.48 22.58 -6.30
CA ALA A 393 23.83 22.35 -6.80
C ALA A 393 24.17 20.85 -6.77
N GLN A 394 25.04 20.41 -7.69
CA GLN A 394 25.55 19.04 -7.70
C GLN A 394 26.16 18.69 -6.31
N PRO A 395 25.80 17.54 -5.71
CA PRO A 395 26.49 16.98 -4.54
C PRO A 395 27.99 16.81 -4.77
N PHE A 396 28.78 16.74 -3.70
CA PHE A 396 30.20 16.40 -3.80
C PHE A 396 30.40 14.90 -3.55
N ASP A 397 31.38 14.32 -4.26
CA ASP A 397 31.76 12.93 -4.07
C ASP A 397 32.64 12.73 -2.83
N PRO A 398 32.50 11.59 -2.11
CA PRO A 398 31.46 10.58 -2.29
C PRO A 398 30.13 10.96 -1.61
N PHE A 399 29.01 10.42 -2.10
CA PHE A 399 27.68 10.61 -1.52
C PHE A 399 26.84 9.32 -1.53
N PHE A 400 25.79 9.29 -0.72
CA PHE A 400 24.71 8.29 -0.80
C PHE A 400 23.67 8.75 -1.80
N VAL A 401 23.14 7.83 -2.59
CA VAL A 401 22.01 8.07 -3.49
C VAL A 401 20.92 7.05 -3.28
N SER A 402 19.70 7.54 -3.06
CA SER A 402 18.47 6.74 -2.95
C SER A 402 17.62 6.95 -4.21
N GLY A 403 16.70 6.04 -4.47
CA GLY A 403 15.71 6.23 -5.52
C GLY A 403 15.13 4.92 -6.02
N ILE A 404 14.45 5.00 -7.15
CA ILE A 404 13.77 3.85 -7.76
C ILE A 404 14.73 3.11 -8.67
N ALA A 405 14.85 1.80 -8.47
CA ALA A 405 15.47 0.90 -9.42
C ALA A 405 14.63 0.87 -10.69
N ASP A 406 15.21 1.27 -11.81
CA ASP A 406 14.47 1.53 -13.03
C ASP A 406 15.19 0.95 -14.25
N GLN A 407 14.47 0.84 -15.35
CA GLN A 407 15.01 0.33 -16.60
C GLN A 407 14.56 1.19 -17.77
N TYR A 408 15.50 1.45 -18.68
CA TYR A 408 15.20 2.16 -19.91
C TYR A 408 16.02 1.60 -21.06
N ASN A 409 15.33 1.06 -22.07
CA ASN A 409 15.96 0.46 -23.26
C ASN A 409 17.05 -0.57 -22.89
N ASP A 410 16.68 -1.57 -22.08
CA ASP A 410 17.55 -2.65 -21.62
C ASP A 410 18.75 -2.20 -20.76
N SER A 411 18.74 -0.97 -20.23
CA SER A 411 19.77 -0.46 -19.33
C SER A 411 19.16 -0.13 -17.96
N TYR A 412 19.69 -0.77 -16.92
CA TYR A 412 19.31 -0.46 -15.55
C TYR A 412 19.87 0.90 -15.12
N GLN A 413 19.06 1.63 -14.37
CA GLN A 413 19.36 2.96 -13.88
C GLN A 413 18.74 3.16 -12.50
N ILE A 414 19.24 4.13 -11.74
CA ILE A 414 18.56 4.61 -10.54
C ILE A 414 17.89 5.95 -10.84
N ARG A 415 16.67 6.12 -10.34
CA ARG A 415 15.88 7.35 -10.44
C ARG A 415 15.62 7.96 -9.06
N PRO A 416 16.51 8.83 -8.59
CA PRO A 416 16.20 9.74 -7.49
C PRO A 416 14.94 10.53 -7.82
N GLN A 417 14.05 10.64 -6.84
CA GLN A 417 12.86 11.45 -6.89
C GLN A 417 13.20 12.88 -6.47
N ASP A 418 13.78 13.09 -5.29
CA ASP A 418 13.98 14.42 -4.71
C ASP A 418 15.46 14.71 -4.41
N TYR A 419 15.80 15.99 -4.20
CA TYR A 419 17.18 16.35 -3.84
C TYR A 419 17.63 15.74 -2.50
N HIS A 420 16.67 15.35 -1.66
CA HIS A 420 16.93 14.66 -0.39
C HIS A 420 17.33 13.19 -0.56
N ASP A 421 17.19 12.63 -1.76
CA ASP A 421 17.73 11.31 -2.06
C ASP A 421 19.26 11.30 -2.10
N PHE A 422 19.89 12.48 -2.11
CA PHE A 422 21.34 12.65 -1.99
C PHE A 422 21.71 13.01 -0.55
N SER A 423 22.81 12.47 -0.04
CA SER A 423 23.28 12.82 1.31
C SER A 423 24.74 12.42 1.52
N THR A 424 25.45 13.07 2.45
CA THR A 424 26.66 12.51 3.08
C THR A 424 26.34 11.80 4.41
N THR A 425 25.16 12.05 4.97
CA THR A 425 24.60 11.39 6.15
C THR A 425 23.89 10.10 5.75
N ILE A 426 24.13 9.03 6.48
CA ILE A 426 23.41 7.76 6.27
C ILE A 426 21.98 7.90 6.83
N ASP A 427 20.95 7.37 6.15
CA ASP A 427 19.61 7.22 6.74
C ASP A 427 18.99 8.53 7.27
N ALA A 428 18.98 9.56 6.43
CA ALA A 428 18.53 10.90 6.80
C ALA A 428 17.04 10.99 7.18
N GLY A 429 16.18 10.12 6.61
CA GLY A 429 14.75 10.01 6.96
C GLY A 429 14.46 9.04 8.11
N PHE A 430 15.48 8.44 8.72
CA PHE A 430 15.35 7.51 9.84
C PHE A 430 14.52 6.24 9.54
N GLU A 431 14.58 5.75 8.31
CA GLU A 431 13.81 4.59 7.87
C GLU A 431 14.38 3.28 8.46
N ASN A 432 15.67 3.27 8.80
CA ASN A 432 16.31 2.07 9.35
C ASN A 432 16.36 2.09 10.87
N SER A 433 15.50 1.30 11.50
CA SER A 433 15.46 1.18 12.97
C SER A 433 15.52 -0.26 13.46
N PHE A 434 15.87 -0.42 14.74
CA PHE A 434 15.79 -1.70 15.44
C PHE A 434 15.04 -1.54 16.76
N ARG A 435 14.31 -2.60 17.14
CA ARG A 435 13.58 -2.62 18.40
C ARG A 435 14.55 -2.69 19.58
N ASN A 436 14.41 -1.75 20.51
CA ASN A 436 15.12 -1.77 21.78
C ASN A 436 14.71 -3.00 22.59
N ILE A 437 15.62 -3.55 23.39
CA ILE A 437 15.37 -4.75 24.21
C ILE A 437 14.79 -4.36 25.57
N ASN A 438 15.06 -3.14 26.03
CA ASN A 438 14.52 -2.59 27.27
C ASN A 438 14.52 -1.05 27.21
N PRO A 439 13.35 -0.40 27.03
CA PRO A 439 12.03 -1.02 26.86
C PRO A 439 11.82 -1.62 25.47
N ASP A 440 10.91 -2.59 25.32
CA ASP A 440 10.65 -3.32 24.07
C ASP A 440 9.63 -2.66 23.12
N TRP A 441 9.13 -1.48 23.50
CA TRP A 441 8.22 -0.67 22.68
C TRP A 441 8.96 0.34 21.79
N GLN A 442 10.20 0.70 22.12
CA GLN A 442 10.93 1.78 21.47
C GLN A 442 11.75 1.26 20.29
N ASN A 443 11.62 1.89 19.12
CA ASN A 443 12.53 1.71 17.99
C ASN A 443 13.65 2.75 18.05
N LEU A 444 14.89 2.30 17.86
CA LEU A 444 16.10 3.13 17.86
C LEU A 444 16.68 3.19 16.45
N PRO A 445 17.26 4.31 16.03
CA PRO A 445 17.88 4.42 14.71
C PRO A 445 19.12 3.52 14.60
N THR A 446 19.26 2.84 13.46
CA THR A 446 20.33 1.87 13.22
C THR A 446 21.67 2.54 12.92
N PHE A 447 21.64 3.64 12.18
CA PHE A 447 22.84 4.32 11.67
C PHE A 447 23.18 5.62 12.40
N TRP A 448 22.45 5.94 13.46
CA TRP A 448 22.67 7.13 14.24
C TRP A 448 23.21 6.79 15.62
N GLU A 449 24.11 7.62 16.12
CA GLU A 449 24.71 7.56 17.43
C GLU A 449 24.00 8.50 18.40
N TRP A 450 24.12 8.21 19.70
CA TRP A 450 23.63 9.07 20.77
C TRP A 450 24.55 9.01 21.99
N SER A 451 24.44 10.02 22.85
CA SER A 451 25.14 10.01 24.12
C SER A 451 24.45 9.07 25.12
N GLU A 452 25.10 7.99 25.53
CA GLU A 452 24.61 7.07 26.58
C GLU A 452 24.68 7.69 27.99
N GLN A 453 23.82 8.67 28.30
CA GLN A 453 23.63 9.08 29.69
C GLN A 453 22.53 8.25 30.33
N GLY A 454 22.91 7.23 31.11
CA GLY A 454 21.97 6.44 31.93
C GLY A 454 21.69 5.02 31.44
N GLY A 455 22.11 4.64 30.23
CA GLY A 455 21.85 3.32 29.63
C GLY A 455 20.60 3.30 28.73
N LEU A 456 20.38 2.18 28.01
CA LEU A 456 19.33 2.05 26.97
C LEU A 456 17.89 2.21 27.47
N GLU A 457 17.66 2.14 28.79
CA GLU A 457 16.33 2.20 29.40
C GLU A 457 15.82 3.63 29.65
N PHE A 458 16.64 4.65 29.41
CA PHE A 458 16.33 6.07 29.67
C PHE A 458 16.51 6.97 28.42
N LEU A 459 16.35 6.39 27.23
CA LEU A 459 16.46 7.14 25.98
C LEU A 459 15.19 7.93 25.72
N SER A 460 15.32 9.23 25.46
CA SER A 460 14.20 10.14 25.18
C SER A 460 14.02 10.44 23.70
N PHE A 461 14.11 9.41 22.87
CA PHE A 461 13.85 9.51 21.43
C PHE A 461 13.34 8.18 20.85
N HIS A 462 12.63 8.22 19.74
CA HIS A 462 12.01 7.05 19.11
C HIS A 462 11.95 7.25 17.60
N ILE A 463 12.05 6.18 16.81
CA ILE A 463 11.73 6.23 15.38
C ILE A 463 10.23 5.98 15.21
N GLU A 464 9.50 7.07 14.98
CA GLU A 464 8.05 7.09 14.88
C GLU A 464 7.61 6.83 13.43
N PRO A 465 6.81 5.78 13.16
CA PRO A 465 6.26 5.55 11.82
C PRO A 465 5.17 6.56 11.48
N ASN A 466 5.02 6.85 10.19
CA ASN A 466 3.86 7.55 9.65
C ASN A 466 2.56 6.83 10.05
N GLY A 467 1.54 7.60 10.43
CA GLY A 467 0.28 7.02 10.90
C GLY A 467 0.26 6.62 12.37
N ALA A 468 1.36 6.77 13.12
CA ALA A 468 1.39 6.44 14.54
C ALA A 468 0.50 7.37 15.39
N PRO A 469 -0.05 6.90 16.52
CA PRO A 469 -0.77 7.76 17.44
C PRO A 469 0.18 8.76 18.12
N VAL A 470 -0.23 10.02 18.21
CA VAL A 470 0.50 11.02 18.98
C VAL A 470 0.39 10.69 20.48
N TYR A 471 1.46 10.91 21.23
CA TYR A 471 1.53 10.60 22.67
C TYR A 471 0.33 11.17 23.43
N GLU A 472 -0.33 10.32 24.22
CA GLU A 472 -1.53 10.65 25.01
C GLU A 472 -2.69 11.30 24.22
N SER A 473 -2.77 11.04 22.90
CA SER A 473 -3.81 11.59 22.03
C SER A 473 -4.39 10.53 21.08
N ASP A 474 -5.62 10.79 20.59
CA ASP A 474 -6.25 10.05 19.50
C ASP A 474 -5.84 10.59 18.11
N SER A 475 -5.02 11.67 18.08
CA SER A 475 -4.50 12.25 16.84
C SER A 475 -3.44 11.36 16.19
N ILE A 476 -3.34 11.44 14.87
CA ILE A 476 -2.40 10.67 14.06
C ILE A 476 -1.22 11.56 13.67
N PHE A 477 0.00 11.03 13.83
CA PHE A 477 1.24 11.63 13.36
C PHE A 477 1.42 11.39 11.86
N TYR A 478 1.80 12.45 11.15
CA TYR A 478 2.18 12.39 9.74
C TYR A 478 3.63 12.85 9.60
N SER A 479 4.49 11.93 9.17
CA SER A 479 5.91 12.17 8.85
C SER A 479 6.06 13.16 7.68
N TYR A 480 7.26 13.68 7.45
CA TYR A 480 7.47 14.66 6.39
C TYR A 480 7.45 14.01 5.01
N ASP A 481 8.10 12.87 4.87
CA ASP A 481 8.25 12.14 3.60
C ASP A 481 7.25 10.98 3.41
N GLY A 482 6.44 10.70 4.44
CA GLY A 482 5.45 9.61 4.42
C GLY A 482 5.94 8.31 5.05
N SER A 483 7.17 8.23 5.55
CA SER A 483 7.78 7.01 6.08
C SER A 483 7.93 7.03 7.60
N TYR A 484 9.00 7.63 8.11
CA TYR A 484 9.39 7.60 9.51
C TYR A 484 9.92 8.96 9.93
N SER A 485 9.98 9.23 11.23
CA SER A 485 10.69 10.40 11.74
C SER A 485 11.29 10.12 13.10
N LEU A 486 12.40 10.79 13.39
CA LEU A 486 12.96 10.80 14.74
C LEU A 486 12.10 11.66 15.66
N LYS A 487 11.38 11.04 16.59
CA LYS A 487 10.76 11.71 17.72
C LYS A 487 11.78 11.94 18.83
N MET A 488 11.85 13.13 19.42
CA MET A 488 12.67 13.43 20.61
C MET A 488 11.87 14.17 21.68
N TRP A 489 12.16 13.90 22.95
CA TRP A 489 11.54 14.56 24.11
C TRP A 489 12.54 14.78 25.26
N GLY A 490 12.07 15.38 26.37
CA GLY A 490 12.89 15.63 27.56
C GLY A 490 13.39 14.35 28.25
N GLN A 491 14.56 14.41 28.89
CA GLN A 491 15.20 13.28 29.59
C GLN A 491 14.61 12.96 30.97
N TYR A 492 14.03 13.95 31.65
CA TYR A 492 13.46 13.79 33.00
C TYR A 492 14.41 13.15 34.04
N SER A 493 15.72 13.24 33.84
CA SER A 493 16.74 12.52 34.62
C SER A 493 17.17 13.23 35.92
N GLY A 494 16.54 14.36 36.25
CA GLY A 494 16.73 15.08 37.52
C GLY A 494 17.81 16.16 37.49
N GLY A 495 18.21 16.59 36.28
CA GLY A 495 19.24 17.60 36.05
C GLY A 495 18.71 18.99 35.68
N GLU A 496 19.63 19.92 35.47
CA GLU A 496 19.39 21.24 34.86
C GLU A 496 20.21 21.32 33.57
N ASN A 497 19.69 21.98 32.53
CA ASN A 497 20.33 22.16 31.21
C ASN A 497 20.79 20.83 30.58
N MET A 498 19.87 19.88 30.48
CA MET A 498 20.11 18.56 29.90
C MET A 498 20.09 18.65 28.37
N GLU A 499 20.94 17.84 27.72
CA GLU A 499 21.06 17.73 26.27
C GLU A 499 20.91 16.27 25.83
N GLY A 500 19.97 16.00 24.92
CA GLY A 500 19.83 14.73 24.21
C GLY A 500 20.32 14.86 22.78
N ASN A 501 21.36 14.11 22.39
CA ASN A 501 21.98 14.24 21.06
C ASN A 501 21.72 12.97 20.23
N ILE A 502 21.36 13.15 18.97
CA ILE A 502 21.33 12.12 17.93
C ILE A 502 22.18 12.61 16.77
N PHE A 503 23.20 11.86 16.38
CA PHE A 503 24.23 12.33 15.44
C PHE A 503 24.94 11.21 14.68
N GLN A 504 25.72 11.58 13.67
CA GLN A 504 26.71 10.70 13.05
C GLN A 504 28.11 11.29 13.22
N THR A 505 29.07 10.41 13.50
CA THR A 505 30.49 10.75 13.61
C THR A 505 31.22 10.52 12.28
N TYR A 506 31.86 11.58 11.79
CA TYR A 506 32.73 11.58 10.61
C TYR A 506 34.18 11.56 11.07
N GLN A 507 34.88 10.44 10.86
CA GLN A 507 36.27 10.20 11.29
C GLN A 507 36.94 9.07 10.49
N GLY A 508 38.27 9.09 10.37
CA GLY A 508 38.98 8.05 9.62
C GLY A 508 38.70 8.13 8.12
N GLU A 509 38.15 7.06 7.52
CA GLU A 509 37.93 6.98 6.06
C GLU A 509 36.80 7.89 5.56
N ASN A 510 35.83 8.23 6.40
CA ASN A 510 34.75 9.17 6.08
C ASN A 510 34.95 10.57 6.72
N ALA A 511 36.18 10.89 7.16
CA ALA A 511 36.47 12.18 7.80
C ALA A 511 36.23 13.36 6.86
N LEU A 512 35.61 14.42 7.37
CA LEU A 512 35.43 15.66 6.62
C LEU A 512 36.74 16.46 6.60
N GLU A 513 37.21 16.83 5.40
CA GLU A 513 38.45 17.60 5.29
C GLU A 513 38.33 18.98 5.96
N THR A 514 39.39 19.41 6.64
CA THR A 514 39.48 20.79 7.18
C THR A 514 39.19 21.82 6.09
N TRP A 515 38.48 22.89 6.47
CA TRP A 515 38.01 23.95 5.59
C TRP A 515 36.94 23.53 4.56
N SER A 516 36.41 22.30 4.64
CA SER A 516 35.19 21.95 3.92
C SER A 516 34.02 22.77 4.45
N LYS A 517 33.23 23.33 3.54
CA LYS A 517 31.99 24.03 3.88
C LYS A 517 30.85 23.02 3.76
N MET A 518 30.06 22.90 4.81
CA MET A 518 28.97 21.95 4.91
C MET A 518 27.66 22.69 5.15
N LYS A 519 26.56 22.07 4.75
CA LYS A 519 25.20 22.47 5.08
C LYS A 519 24.48 21.25 5.64
N VAL A 520 23.81 21.44 6.77
CA VAL A 520 22.88 20.46 7.35
C VAL A 520 21.49 21.05 7.19
N ASP A 521 20.58 20.28 6.60
CA ASP A 521 19.17 20.61 6.51
C ASP A 521 18.35 19.54 7.24
N ALA A 522 17.21 19.95 7.82
CA ALA A 522 16.24 19.03 8.39
C ALA A 522 14.84 19.66 8.35
N GLN A 523 13.81 18.83 8.42
CA GLN A 523 12.46 19.25 8.70
C GLN A 523 12.16 18.98 10.17
N ILE A 524 11.64 19.99 10.89
CA ILE A 524 11.29 19.85 12.30
C ILE A 524 9.84 20.28 12.49
N MET A 525 9.07 19.47 13.22
CA MET A 525 7.68 19.71 13.57
C MET A 525 7.43 19.35 15.03
N SER A 526 6.48 20.01 15.67
CA SER A 526 5.94 19.60 16.97
C SER A 526 4.43 19.59 16.90
N HIS A 527 3.80 18.52 17.39
CA HIS A 527 2.35 18.33 17.27
C HIS A 527 1.60 19.11 18.37
N GLN A 528 0.37 19.63 18.14
CA GLN A 528 -0.39 20.36 19.18
C GLN A 528 -0.51 19.59 20.49
N ASP A 529 -0.76 18.30 20.37
CA ASP A 529 -1.12 17.45 21.53
C ASP A 529 0.11 17.02 22.34
N ASP A 530 1.32 17.21 21.80
CA ASP A 530 2.60 16.91 22.45
C ASP A 530 3.59 18.04 22.16
N TRP A 531 3.13 19.29 22.37
CA TRP A 531 3.78 20.48 21.84
C TRP A 531 4.99 20.89 22.66
N ILE A 532 6.13 21.11 21.99
CA ILE A 532 7.38 21.57 22.62
C ILE A 532 7.22 22.92 23.35
N GLY A 533 6.23 23.73 22.95
CA GLY A 533 5.92 25.02 23.58
C GLY A 533 5.17 24.94 24.91
N ASP A 534 4.77 23.76 25.37
CA ASP A 534 4.24 23.55 26.73
C ASP A 534 5.34 23.57 27.80
N GLY A 535 6.57 23.90 27.41
CA GLY A 535 7.69 24.24 28.27
C GLY A 535 8.64 25.24 27.61
N THR A 536 9.91 25.10 27.95
CA THR A 536 11.04 25.90 27.45
C THR A 536 12.05 25.04 26.70
N ASN A 537 11.64 23.82 26.33
CA ASN A 537 12.43 22.91 25.52
C ASN A 537 12.71 23.55 24.16
N SER A 538 13.88 23.25 23.60
CA SER A 538 14.25 23.69 22.25
C SER A 538 15.15 22.68 21.57
N VAL A 539 15.24 22.74 20.25
CA VAL A 539 16.01 21.80 19.43
C VAL A 539 16.85 22.57 18.43
N ALA A 540 18.08 22.13 18.16
CA ALA A 540 18.91 22.71 17.13
C ALA A 540 19.69 21.64 16.37
N LEU A 541 19.92 21.89 15.08
CA LEU A 541 20.94 21.17 14.31
C LEU A 541 22.30 21.60 14.82
N PHE A 542 23.27 20.69 14.83
CA PHE A 542 24.61 20.98 15.31
C PHE A 542 25.72 20.36 14.47
N ALA A 543 26.90 20.98 14.57
CA ALA A 543 28.18 20.40 14.21
C ALA A 543 29.15 20.56 15.39
N LYS A 544 29.66 19.46 15.95
CA LYS A 544 30.64 19.44 17.06
C LYS A 544 31.99 18.93 16.54
N TYR A 545 33.08 19.59 16.92
CA TYR A 545 34.41 19.31 16.38
C TYR A 545 35.37 18.86 17.47
N PHE A 546 36.16 17.83 17.17
CA PHE A 546 37.13 17.27 18.10
C PHE A 546 38.47 16.96 17.42
N THR A 547 39.52 16.88 18.24
CA THR A 547 40.80 16.31 17.83
C THR A 547 40.70 14.78 17.72
N ASP A 548 41.74 14.12 17.19
CA ASP A 548 41.86 12.65 17.17
C ASP A 548 41.72 12.00 18.57
N GLY A 549 42.12 12.74 19.60
CA GLY A 549 42.02 12.38 21.01
C GLY A 549 40.68 12.69 21.67
N TRP A 550 39.65 13.08 20.90
CA TRP A 550 38.33 13.51 21.40
C TRP A 550 38.35 14.78 22.27
N ASP A 551 39.39 15.61 22.19
CA ASP A 551 39.38 16.91 22.84
C ASP A 551 38.43 17.85 22.08
N PHE A 552 37.45 18.41 22.79
CA PHE A 552 36.49 19.35 22.21
C PHE A 552 37.16 20.63 21.72
N ILE A 553 36.91 21.00 20.46
CA ILE A 553 37.43 22.20 19.82
C ILE A 553 36.40 23.32 19.86
N ALA A 554 35.23 23.07 19.25
CA ALA A 554 34.14 24.04 19.12
C ALA A 554 32.84 23.31 18.71
N SER A 555 31.76 24.08 18.62
CA SER A 555 30.49 23.63 18.06
C SER A 555 29.75 24.78 17.38
N ASP A 556 29.06 24.48 16.29
CA ASP A 556 28.09 25.37 15.64
C ASP A 556 26.67 24.81 15.82
N TYR A 557 25.68 25.71 15.88
CA TYR A 557 24.27 25.37 16.01
C TYR A 557 23.43 26.17 15.01
N SER A 558 22.34 25.57 14.51
CA SER A 558 21.30 26.31 13.79
C SER A 558 20.59 27.31 14.72
N ALA A 559 19.66 28.08 14.16
CA ALA A 559 18.61 28.67 14.98
C ALA A 559 17.89 27.56 15.77
N HIS A 560 17.43 27.88 16.98
CA HIS A 560 16.66 26.94 17.78
C HIS A 560 15.21 26.87 17.28
N TYR A 561 14.68 25.65 17.17
CA TYR A 561 13.26 25.37 17.07
C TYR A 561 12.69 25.25 18.49
N ASP A 562 11.66 26.01 18.81
CA ASP A 562 11.06 26.09 20.14
C ASP A 562 9.54 26.38 20.07
N GLY A 563 8.92 26.68 21.22
CA GLY A 563 7.50 27.03 21.32
C GLY A 563 7.05 28.31 20.60
N THR A 564 7.94 28.98 19.85
CA THR A 564 7.55 30.12 18.99
C THR A 564 7.15 29.68 17.58
N PHE A 565 7.46 28.44 17.18
CA PHE A 565 7.07 27.87 15.90
C PHE A 565 5.64 27.32 15.94
N GLU A 566 4.94 27.41 14.81
CA GLU A 566 3.59 26.89 14.68
C GLU A 566 3.60 25.35 14.69
N TRP A 567 2.75 24.77 15.54
CA TRP A 567 2.59 23.33 15.68
C TRP A 567 1.84 22.72 14.50
N ASN A 568 2.01 21.40 14.29
CA ASN A 568 1.49 20.64 13.13
C ASN A 568 2.00 21.12 11.76
N ILE A 569 3.06 21.93 11.73
CA ILE A 569 3.69 22.40 10.49
C ILE A 569 5.15 21.98 10.50
N TRP A 570 5.60 21.38 9.40
CA TRP A 570 7.01 21.10 9.16
C TRP A 570 7.75 22.38 8.78
N HIS A 571 8.81 22.70 9.54
CA HIS A 571 9.64 23.87 9.30
C HIS A 571 11.04 23.43 8.86
N PRO A 572 11.56 23.99 7.76
CA PRO A 572 12.93 23.74 7.34
C PRO A 572 13.90 24.44 8.29
N MET A 573 14.83 23.66 8.86
CA MET A 573 15.92 24.15 9.69
C MET A 573 17.24 23.88 8.98
N SER A 574 18.18 24.82 9.10
CA SER A 574 19.44 24.75 8.39
C SER A 574 20.62 25.23 9.23
N LEU A 575 21.76 24.58 9.06
CA LEU A 575 23.05 24.96 9.62
C LEU A 575 24.11 24.92 8.52
N GLU A 576 24.70 26.08 8.20
CA GLU A 576 25.94 26.14 7.42
C GLU A 576 27.14 26.27 8.35
N PHE A 577 28.16 25.45 8.13
CA PHE A 577 29.40 25.49 8.91
C PHE A 577 30.64 25.24 8.06
N THR A 578 31.81 25.50 8.65
CA THR A 578 33.11 25.20 8.03
C THR A 578 33.94 24.40 9.00
N VAL A 579 34.43 23.23 8.57
CA VAL A 579 35.27 22.36 9.41
C VAL A 579 36.51 23.14 9.84
N PRO A 580 36.73 23.40 11.15
CA PRO A 580 37.82 24.24 11.61
C PRO A 580 39.17 23.54 11.47
N GLU A 581 40.25 24.31 11.46
CA GLU A 581 41.61 23.77 11.51
C GLU A 581 41.82 22.92 12.77
N GLY A 582 42.41 21.73 12.59
CA GLY A 582 42.71 20.80 13.68
C GLY A 582 41.55 19.88 14.07
N ALA A 583 40.37 20.00 13.45
CA ALA A 583 39.32 19.01 13.58
C ALA A 583 39.66 17.74 12.78
N GLU A 584 39.68 16.60 13.45
CA GLU A 584 39.85 15.27 12.84
C GLU A 584 38.59 14.41 13.00
N ILE A 585 37.71 14.79 13.94
CA ILE A 585 36.42 14.15 14.19
C ILE A 585 35.35 15.24 14.16
N VAL A 586 34.29 15.02 13.38
CA VAL A 586 33.13 15.91 13.31
C VAL A 586 31.87 15.11 13.62
N GLN A 587 31.04 15.59 14.54
CA GLN A 587 29.71 15.05 14.80
C GLN A 587 28.67 15.99 14.22
N ILE A 588 27.79 15.48 13.36
CA ILE A 588 26.67 16.23 12.78
C ILE A 588 25.37 15.58 13.24
N GLY A 589 24.43 16.38 13.72
CA GLY A 589 23.15 15.84 14.16
C GLY A 589 22.18 16.88 14.68
N VAL A 590 21.27 16.41 15.51
CA VAL A 590 20.27 17.22 16.20
C VAL A 590 20.40 17.05 17.71
N THR A 591 20.22 18.14 18.45
CA THR A 591 20.25 18.14 19.90
C THR A 591 18.96 18.73 20.48
N PHE A 592 18.42 18.06 21.49
CA PHE A 592 17.27 18.48 22.27
C PHE A 592 17.75 19.07 23.60
N PHE A 593 17.38 20.31 23.87
CA PHE A 593 17.74 21.04 25.08
C PHE A 593 16.55 21.09 26.04
N GLN A 594 16.78 20.66 27.27
CA GLN A 594 15.80 20.70 28.36
C GLN A 594 16.37 21.49 29.55
N ALA A 595 15.71 22.59 29.92
CA ALA A 595 16.17 23.45 31.02
C ALA A 595 16.07 22.77 32.39
N ASP A 596 14.97 22.09 32.67
CA ASP A 596 14.69 21.36 33.92
C ASP A 596 13.70 20.20 33.68
N ASN A 597 13.42 19.42 34.72
CA ASN A 597 12.59 18.23 34.65
C ASN A 597 11.09 18.48 34.42
N ASP A 598 10.58 19.70 34.53
CA ASP A 598 9.14 20.00 34.46
C ASP A 598 8.74 20.56 33.07
N GLN A 599 9.44 20.11 32.01
CA GLN A 599 9.28 20.62 30.65
C GLN A 599 8.71 19.52 29.71
N PRO A 600 7.39 19.50 29.44
CA PRO A 600 6.75 18.58 28.50
C PRO A 600 6.98 18.95 27.04
N GLY A 601 6.47 18.09 26.15
CA GLY A 601 6.48 18.30 24.71
C GLY A 601 7.60 17.58 23.98
N ALA A 602 7.31 17.21 22.73
CA ALA A 602 8.21 16.52 21.84
C ALA A 602 8.38 17.26 20.51
N VAL A 603 9.37 16.83 19.75
CA VAL A 603 9.54 17.19 18.34
C VAL A 603 9.69 15.94 17.50
N TYR A 604 9.38 16.08 16.23
CA TYR A 604 9.65 15.13 15.17
C TYR A 604 10.66 15.79 14.23
N ILE A 605 11.71 15.06 13.90
CA ILE A 605 12.77 15.47 12.98
C ILE A 605 12.78 14.47 11.85
N ASP A 606 12.82 14.99 10.63
CA ASP A 606 12.84 14.21 9.43
C ASP A 606 13.87 14.80 8.46
N ASN A 607 14.37 13.96 7.55
CA ASN A 607 15.23 14.36 6.45
C ASN A 607 16.47 15.15 6.93
N LEU A 608 17.13 14.63 7.97
CA LEU A 608 18.31 15.21 8.59
C LEU A 608 19.55 14.94 7.73
N THR A 609 19.71 15.78 6.72
CA THR A 609 20.64 15.56 5.61
C THR A 609 21.82 16.52 5.69
N ALA A 610 23.04 16.01 5.53
CA ALA A 610 24.24 16.83 5.41
C ALA A 610 24.79 16.76 3.98
N PHE A 611 25.29 17.90 3.51
CA PHE A 611 25.90 18.05 2.19
C PHE A 611 27.15 18.92 2.29
N GLN A 612 28.17 18.58 1.53
CA GLN A 612 29.23 19.54 1.24
C GLN A 612 28.72 20.58 0.24
N ILE A 613 29.08 21.85 0.43
CA ILE A 613 28.67 22.96 -0.43
C ILE A 613 29.90 23.72 -0.97
N PRO A 614 29.79 24.39 -2.13
CA PRO A 614 30.93 25.11 -2.71
C PRO A 614 31.47 26.18 -1.76
N ARG A 615 32.80 26.31 -1.71
CA ARG A 615 33.43 27.46 -1.06
C ARG A 615 33.05 28.71 -1.84
N ASN A 616 32.36 29.66 -1.19
CA ASN A 616 32.29 31.01 -1.73
C ASN A 616 33.72 31.56 -1.76
N ILE A 617 34.32 31.66 -2.95
CA ILE A 617 35.60 32.35 -3.11
C ILE A 617 35.30 33.84 -2.92
N ASP A 618 35.42 34.33 -1.69
CA ASP A 618 35.46 35.76 -1.45
C ASP A 618 36.84 36.27 -1.89
N LEU A 619 36.94 36.68 -3.16
CA LEU A 619 38.09 37.41 -3.69
C LEU A 619 38.12 38.82 -3.07
N SER A 620 38.34 38.92 -1.76
CA SER A 620 38.73 40.19 -1.18
C SER A 620 40.13 40.52 -1.69
N THR A 621 40.26 41.64 -2.41
CA THR A 621 41.55 42.14 -2.86
C THR A 621 42.43 42.36 -1.64
N SER A 622 43.54 41.64 -1.53
CA SER A 622 44.56 41.91 -0.52
C SER A 622 44.95 43.39 -0.62
N LEU A 623 44.70 44.17 0.43
CA LEU A 623 45.32 45.47 0.59
C LEU A 623 46.83 45.24 0.59
N GLU A 624 47.47 45.54 -0.55
CA GLU A 624 48.92 45.66 -0.61
C GLU A 624 49.37 46.58 0.53
N HIS A 625 50.25 46.04 1.37
CA HIS A 625 51.05 46.85 2.28
C HIS A 625 51.84 47.87 1.45
N ILE A 626 51.31 49.09 1.34
CA ILE A 626 52.10 50.27 0.97
C ILE A 626 53.09 50.48 2.12
N VAL A 627 54.31 50.00 1.91
CA VAL A 627 55.45 50.35 2.75
C VAL A 627 55.68 51.85 2.61
N HIS A 628 55.43 52.59 3.70
CA HIS A 628 55.88 53.97 3.86
C HIS A 628 57.41 54.02 3.78
N GLY A 629 57.94 54.46 2.64
CA GLY A 629 59.32 54.93 2.51
C GLY A 629 59.34 56.44 2.49
N ASP A 630 59.38 57.08 3.66
CA ASP A 630 59.57 58.52 3.76
C ASP A 630 61.07 58.88 3.89
N THR A 631 61.51 59.69 2.93
CA THR A 631 62.55 60.73 3.01
C THR A 631 64.05 60.37 3.19
N GLY A 632 64.87 60.93 2.28
CA GLY A 632 66.17 61.50 2.68
C GLY A 632 67.33 61.39 1.68
N LEU A 633 67.47 62.43 0.85
CA LEU A 633 68.65 62.85 0.04
C LEU A 633 69.04 62.06 -1.21
#